data_AF-A0A537SFY9-F1
#
_entry.id   AF-A0A537SFY9-F1
#
_cell.length_a   1.000
_cell.length_b   1.000
_cell.length_c   1.000
_cell.angle_alpha   90.00
_cell.angle_beta   90.00
_cell.angle_gamma   90.00
#
_symmetry.space_group_name_H-M   'P 1'
#
loop_
_entity.id
_entity.type
_entity.pdbx_description
1 polymer ?
#
loop_
_entity_poly.entity_id
_entity_poly.type
_entity_poly.pdbx_seq_one_letter_code
_entity_poly.pdbx_strand_id
1 'polypeptide(L)' 'SWITFNVGNDTIAREACAQVMRAFFDSGGRLIDSSPMYGSSQKVIGYGLTKLNGPASLFSADKVWISSGARGPDQIEAS' A
#
# COMPACT_ATOMS: atom_id res chain seq x y z
N SER A 1 1.47 6.47 -4.37
CA SER A 1 2.24 5.21 -4.56
C SER A 1 2.10 4.56 -5.95
N TRP A 2 1.16 4.98 -6.79
CA TRP A 2 0.89 4.38 -8.11
C TRP A 2 2.09 4.41 -9.08
N ILE A 3 2.09 3.47 -10.04
CA ILE A 3 3.17 3.08 -10.98
C ILE A 3 4.34 2.35 -10.32
N THR A 4 5.08 2.98 -9.41
CA THR A 4 6.30 2.38 -8.83
C THR A 4 6.02 1.07 -8.09
N PHE A 5 4.88 0.97 -7.41
CA PHE A 5 4.49 -0.21 -6.64
C PHE A 5 3.55 -1.15 -7.41
N ASN A 6 3.17 -0.81 -8.67
CA ASN A 6 2.27 -1.63 -9.47
C ASN A 6 3.05 -2.74 -10.22
N VAL A 7 3.71 -3.62 -9.48
CA VAL A 7 4.65 -4.62 -10.01
C VAL A 7 4.08 -6.05 -10.02
N GLY A 8 2.79 -6.21 -9.78
CA GLY A 8 2.10 -7.50 -9.85
C GLY A 8 2.68 -8.49 -8.85
N ASN A 9 3.00 -9.70 -9.33
CA ASN A 9 3.59 -10.80 -8.55
C ASN A 9 5.09 -10.96 -8.76
N ASP A 10 5.77 -9.98 -9.37
CA ASP A 10 7.23 -10.03 -9.52
C ASP A 10 7.89 -9.92 -8.14
N THR A 11 8.46 -11.03 -7.67
CA THR A 11 9.10 -11.10 -6.36
C THR A 11 10.28 -10.14 -6.24
N ILE A 12 11.12 -10.00 -7.28
CA ILE A 12 12.29 -9.13 -7.22
C ILE A 12 11.85 -7.67 -7.12
N ALA A 13 10.85 -7.28 -7.91
CA ALA A 13 10.32 -5.93 -7.85
C ALA A 13 9.59 -5.62 -6.52
N ARG A 14 8.87 -6.60 -5.95
CA ARG A 14 8.26 -6.46 -4.62
C ARG A 14 9.30 -6.29 -3.51
N GLU A 15 10.40 -7.02 -3.60
CA GLU A 15 11.52 -6.88 -2.66
C GLU A 15 12.16 -5.49 -2.75
N ALA A 16 12.37 -4.98 -3.97
CA ALA A 16 12.83 -3.62 -4.19
C ALA A 16 11.86 -2.57 -3.59
N CYS A 17 10.54 -2.77 -3.78
CA CYS A 17 9.52 -1.91 -3.16
C CYS A 17 9.60 -1.92 -1.62
N ALA A 18 9.79 -3.10 -1.02
CA ALA A 18 9.93 -3.23 0.43
C ALA A 18 11.20 -2.53 0.97
N GLN A 19 12.29 -2.52 0.19
CA GLN A 19 13.50 -1.76 0.54
C GLN A 19 13.27 -0.24 0.48
N VAL A 20 12.53 0.25 -0.53
CA VAL A 20 12.12 1.66 -0.61
C VAL A 20 11.29 2.05 0.61
N MET A 21 10.33 1.21 1.00
CA MET A 21 9.52 1.44 2.20
C MET A 21 10.38 1.46 3.46
N ARG A 22 11.33 0.53 3.62
CA ARG A 22 12.26 0.53 4.75
C ARG A 22 13.01 1.87 4.84
N ALA A 23 13.63 2.29 3.74
CA ALA A 23 14.36 3.55 3.69
C ALA A 23 13.46 4.76 4.02
N PHE A 24 12.21 4.75 3.56
CA PHE A 24 11.22 5.78 3.89
C PHE A 24 10.96 5.85 5.40
N PHE A 25 10.69 4.72 6.07
CA PHE A 25 10.46 4.70 7.52
C PHE A 25 11.72 5.01 8.33
N ASP A 26 12.88 4.48 7.93
CA ASP A 26 14.17 4.78 8.57
C ASP A 26 14.52 6.29 8.47
N SER A 27 14.02 6.96 7.44
CA SER A 27 14.16 8.42 7.25
C SER A 27 13.06 9.23 7.95
N GLY A 28 12.23 8.61 8.80
CA GLY A 28 11.16 9.28 9.55
C GLY A 28 9.85 9.47 8.78
N GLY A 29 9.70 8.82 7.61
CA GLY A 29 8.45 8.74 6.87
C GLY A 29 7.35 8.05 7.68
N ARG A 30 6.10 8.47 7.50
CA ARG A 30 4.96 8.01 8.32
C ARG A 30 3.70 7.71 7.54
N LEU A 31 3.41 8.46 6.48
CA LEU A 31 2.18 8.30 5.72
C LEU A 31 2.42 7.50 4.45
N ILE A 32 1.63 6.45 4.23
CA ILE A 32 1.55 5.76 2.94
C ILE A 32 0.14 5.90 2.40
N ASP A 33 0.04 6.33 1.13
CA ASP A 33 -1.22 6.43 0.40
C ASP A 33 -1.42 5.21 -0.52
N SER A 34 -2.63 4.65 -0.51
CA SER A 34 -3.09 3.57 -1.40
C SER A 34 -4.43 3.92 -2.05
N SER A 35 -4.86 3.08 -2.99
CA SER A 35 -6.18 3.11 -3.59
C SER A 35 -6.44 1.79 -4.32
N PRO A 36 -7.68 1.27 -4.31
CA PRO A 36 -8.07 0.11 -5.13
C PRO A 36 -7.83 0.32 -6.63
N MET A 37 -7.80 1.59 -7.10
CA MET A 37 -7.53 1.91 -8.50
C MET A 37 -6.05 1.81 -8.88
N TYR A 38 -5.12 1.70 -7.92
CA TYR A 38 -3.68 1.69 -8.19
C TYR A 38 -3.13 0.33 -8.63
N GLY A 39 -3.99 -0.54 -9.15
CA GLY A 39 -3.63 -1.87 -9.60
C GLY A 39 -3.10 -2.73 -8.45
N SER A 40 -1.96 -3.37 -8.64
CA SER A 40 -1.33 -4.22 -7.63
C SER A 40 -0.68 -3.46 -6.46
N SER A 41 -0.60 -2.12 -6.54
CA SER A 41 0.16 -1.31 -5.58
C SER A 41 -0.24 -1.54 -4.12
N GLN A 42 -1.54 -1.58 -3.79
CA GLN A 42 -2.01 -1.80 -2.42
C GLN A 42 -1.56 -3.15 -1.86
N LYS A 43 -1.61 -4.21 -2.68
CA LYS A 43 -1.13 -5.55 -2.30
C LYS A 43 0.39 -5.58 -2.11
N VAL A 44 1.14 -4.88 -2.96
CA VAL A 44 2.61 -4.78 -2.84
C VAL A 44 3.03 -3.97 -1.61
N ILE A 45 2.29 -2.90 -1.28
CA ILE A 45 2.47 -2.17 -0.03
C ILE A 45 2.19 -3.10 1.16
N GLY A 46 1.07 -3.84 1.17
CA GLY A 46 0.76 -4.81 2.22
C GLY A 46 1.83 -5.90 2.40
N TYR A 47 2.42 -6.36 1.29
CA TYR A 47 3.58 -7.26 1.30
C TYR A 47 4.79 -6.62 2.02
N GLY A 48 5.14 -5.38 1.66
CA GLY A 48 6.24 -4.65 2.30
C GLY A 48 5.99 -4.38 3.78
N LEU A 49 4.77 -3.97 4.16
CA LEU A 49 4.40 -3.71 5.55
C LEU A 49 4.53 -4.98 6.41
N THR A 50 4.04 -6.12 5.91
CA THR A 50 4.21 -7.41 6.58
C THR A 50 5.69 -7.74 6.77
N LYS A 51 6.51 -7.52 5.74
CA LYS A 51 7.94 -7.82 5.78
C LYS A 51 8.73 -6.91 6.74
N LEU A 52 8.23 -5.70 6.98
CA LEU A 52 8.82 -4.74 7.93
C LEU A 52 8.20 -4.84 9.33
N ASN A 53 7.41 -5.89 9.60
CA ASN A 53 6.71 -6.12 10.86
C ASN A 53 5.80 -4.96 11.29
N GLY A 54 5.18 -4.26 10.34
CA GLY A 54 4.22 -3.19 10.62
C GLY A 54 4.83 -2.00 11.39
N PRO A 55 5.45 -1.02 10.71
CA PRO A 55 6.07 0.13 11.37
C PRO A 55 5.09 0.88 12.28
N ALA A 56 5.42 1.05 13.55
CA ALA A 56 4.53 1.67 14.55
C ALA A 56 4.18 3.13 14.24
N SER A 57 4.99 3.82 13.43
CA SER A 57 4.78 5.20 13.02
C SER A 57 3.83 5.36 11.83
N LEU A 58 3.40 4.26 11.21
CA LEU A 58 2.58 4.24 10.01
C LEU A 58 1.21 4.88 10.23
N PHE A 59 0.87 5.78 9.31
CA PHE A 59 -0.48 6.24 9.03
C PHE A 59 -0.86 5.78 7.62
N SER A 60 -1.85 4.88 7.53
CA SER A 60 -2.34 4.37 6.24
C SER A 60 -3.48 5.21 5.72
N ALA A 61 -3.39 5.68 4.47
CA ALA A 61 -4.42 6.46 3.82
C ALA A 61 -4.92 5.75 2.55
N ASP A 62 -6.06 5.06 2.65
CA ASP A 62 -6.71 4.42 1.50
C ASP A 62 -7.82 5.32 0.89
N LYS A 63 -8.37 4.89 -0.24
CA LYS A 63 -9.42 5.59 -0.99
C LYS A 63 -10.56 4.62 -1.30
N VAL A 64 -11.78 5.14 -1.33
CA VAL A 64 -12.94 4.42 -1.84
C VAL A 64 -13.09 4.75 -3.33
N TRP A 65 -12.81 3.77 -4.19
CA TRP A 65 -12.94 3.85 -5.65
C TRP A 65 -14.15 3.05 -6.15
N ILE A 66 -15.35 3.41 -5.67
CA ILE A 66 -16.63 2.91 -6.16
C ILE A 66 -17.58 4.09 -6.35
N SER A 67 -18.32 4.10 -7.47
CA SER A 67 -19.29 5.16 -7.77
C SER A 67 -20.55 5.13 -6.90
N SER A 68 -20.95 3.94 -6.43
CA SER A 68 -22.08 3.77 -5.51
C SER A 68 -21.65 4.02 -4.08
N GLY A 69 -22.17 5.10 -3.47
CA GLY A 69 -21.93 5.40 -2.06
C GLY A 69 -22.39 4.29 -1.12
N ALA A 70 -23.47 3.57 -1.45
CA ALA A 70 -23.98 2.46 -0.65
C ALA A 70 -23.02 1.26 -0.58
N ARG A 71 -22.16 1.09 -1.59
CA ARG A 71 -21.13 0.03 -1.62
C ARG A 71 -19.77 0.50 -1.08
N GLY A 72 -19.65 1.77 -0.70
CA GLY A 72 -18.43 2.32 -0.12
C GLY A 72 -17.98 1.59 1.15
N PRO A 73 -18.89 1.36 2.13
CA PRO A 73 -18.56 0.60 3.34
C PRO A 73 -17.97 -0.78 3.05
N ASP A 74 -18.54 -1.54 2.11
CA ASP A 74 -18.04 -2.87 1.75
C ASP A 74 -16.60 -2.83 1.20
N GLN A 75 -16.24 -1.76 0.47
CA GLN A 75 -14.87 -1.60 0.00
C GLN A 75 -13.91 -1.19 1.13
N ILE A 76 -14.37 -0.39 2.09
CA ILE A 76 -13.58 -0.04 3.27
C ILE A 76 -13.22 -1.30 4.05
N GLU A 77 -14.19 -2.18 4.30
CA GLU A 77 -13.96 -3.45 5.03
C GLU A 77 -13.02 -4.41 4.28
N ALA A 78 -12.97 -4.33 2.95
CA ALA A 78 -12.14 -5.19 2.12
C ALA A 78 -10.73 -4.63 1.80
N SER A 79 -10.39 -3.43 2.29
CA SER A 79 -9.15 -2.72 1.93
C SER A 79 -8.01 -2.90 2.93
#